data_AF-A0A9N9G8L0-F1
#
_entry.id   AF-A0A9N9G8L0-F1
#
_cell.length_a   1.000
_cell.length_b   1.000
_cell.length_c   1.000
_cell.angle_alpha   90.00
_cell.angle_beta   90.00
_cell.angle_gamma   90.00
#
_symmetry.space_group_name_H-M   'P 1'
#
loop_
_entity.id
_entity.type
_entity.pdbx_description
1 polymer ?
#
loop_
_entity_poly.entity_id
_entity_poly.type
_entity_poly.pdbx_seq_one_letter_code
_entity_poly.pdbx_strand_id
1 'polypeptide(L)'
;MTITDLREGFKNIAINYQKDTKKDIEIFEKKIEDVRNELVKMDEADIEKLVREKFSFLKKSLIEKSDKMEEYVISNLPKKPEKVPNESFKESVKKNEAYTEKFNAYKEFVSWSMNIIDKLNKWFEELFNEIIAFFKSLWNWIKAKVQDITTNVRKFVVTIANKLGQLCDYLFGKNK
;
A
#
# COMPACT_ATOMS: atom_id res chain seq x y z
N MET A 1 -7.28 -11.61 -17.98
CA MET A 1 -7.40 -10.88 -16.72
C MET A 1 -7.78 -9.45 -17.06
N THR A 2 -9.00 -9.05 -16.68
CA THR A 2 -9.60 -7.74 -16.97
C THR A 2 -9.46 -6.79 -15.78
N ILE A 3 -9.70 -5.49 -15.98
CA ILE A 3 -9.79 -4.51 -14.88
C ILE A 3 -10.88 -4.91 -13.87
N THR A 4 -11.96 -5.51 -14.36
CA THR A 4 -13.04 -6.05 -13.52
C THR A 4 -12.53 -7.19 -12.63
N ASP A 5 -11.77 -8.14 -13.18
CA ASP A 5 -11.19 -9.27 -12.43
C ASP A 5 -10.22 -8.77 -11.34
N LEU A 6 -9.38 -7.78 -11.66
CA LEU A 6 -8.46 -7.15 -10.69
C LEU A 6 -9.25 -6.45 -9.57
N ARG A 7 -10.30 -5.71 -9.93
CA ARG A 7 -11.14 -5.01 -8.96
C ARG A 7 -11.89 -5.97 -8.05
N GLU A 8 -12.44 -7.06 -8.58
CA GLU A 8 -13.09 -8.11 -7.77
C GLU A 8 -12.09 -8.80 -6.85
N GLY A 9 -10.87 -9.09 -7.33
CA GLY A 9 -9.78 -9.62 -6.50
C GLY A 9 -9.45 -8.70 -5.32
N PHE A 10 -9.25 -7.40 -5.57
CA PHE A 10 -8.97 -6.42 -4.52
C PHE A 10 -10.17 -6.13 -3.61
N LYS A 11 -11.40 -6.09 -4.15
CA LYS A 11 -12.62 -5.95 -3.35
C LYS A 11 -12.80 -7.14 -2.40
N ASN A 12 -12.53 -8.36 -2.85
CA ASN A 12 -12.58 -9.54 -2.00
C ASN A 12 -11.53 -9.49 -0.90
N ILE A 13 -10.32 -8.99 -1.18
CA ILE A 13 -9.30 -8.73 -0.14
C ILE A 13 -9.83 -7.71 0.88
N ALA A 14 -10.36 -6.57 0.42
CA ALA A 14 -10.89 -5.52 1.29
C ALA A 14 -12.12 -5.97 2.12
N ILE A 15 -13.03 -6.72 1.51
CA ILE A 15 -14.22 -7.29 2.18
C ILE A 15 -13.80 -8.34 3.21
N ASN A 16 -12.79 -9.16 2.92
CA ASN A 16 -12.26 -10.12 3.88
C ASN A 16 -11.59 -9.42 5.07
N TYR A 17 -10.87 -8.31 4.84
CA TYR A 17 -10.37 -7.45 5.93
C TYR A 17 -11.50 -6.78 6.74
N GLN A 18 -12.66 -6.51 6.13
CA GLN A 18 -13.81 -5.91 6.83
C GLN A 18 -14.67 -6.93 7.59
N LYS A 19 -14.77 -8.18 7.11
CA LYS A 19 -15.64 -9.24 7.65
C LYS A 19 -15.25 -9.75 9.03
N ASP A 20 -13.99 -9.59 9.47
CA ASP A 20 -13.49 -10.09 10.76
C ASP A 20 -13.37 -9.00 11.85
N THR A 21 -14.00 -7.84 11.64
CA THR A 21 -13.84 -6.64 12.51
C THR A 21 -14.03 -6.89 14.01
N LYS A 22 -14.93 -7.78 14.45
CA LYS A 22 -15.11 -8.03 15.89
C LYS A 22 -13.95 -8.83 16.51
N LYS A 23 -13.52 -9.90 15.84
CA LYS A 23 -12.39 -10.74 16.28
C LYS A 23 -11.08 -9.97 16.17
N ASP A 24 -10.94 -9.15 15.14
CA ASP A 24 -9.78 -8.29 14.94
C ASP A 24 -9.67 -7.19 15.99
N ILE A 25 -10.81 -6.63 16.45
CA ILE A 25 -10.84 -5.69 17.58
C ILE A 25 -10.39 -6.37 18.88
N GLU A 26 -10.87 -7.57 19.18
CA GLU A 26 -10.45 -8.32 20.38
C GLU A 26 -8.95 -8.67 20.36
N ILE A 27 -8.44 -9.10 19.20
CA ILE A 27 -7.00 -9.33 18.99
C ILE A 27 -6.20 -8.04 19.16
N PHE A 28 -6.70 -6.93 18.64
CA PHE A 28 -6.06 -5.63 18.74
C PHE A 28 -5.98 -5.14 20.20
N GLU A 29 -7.06 -5.28 20.97
CA GLU A 29 -7.10 -4.91 22.38
C GLU A 29 -6.15 -5.76 23.23
N LYS A 30 -6.10 -7.07 22.97
CA LYS A 30 -5.13 -7.95 23.62
C LYS A 30 -3.69 -7.52 23.34
N LYS A 31 -3.36 -7.19 22.09
CA LYS A 31 -2.02 -6.70 21.72
C LYS A 31 -1.66 -5.39 22.41
N ILE A 32 -2.61 -4.48 22.61
CA ILE A 32 -2.38 -3.26 23.38
C ILE A 32 -2.01 -3.60 24.83
N GLU A 33 -2.73 -4.55 25.44
CA GLU A 33 -2.48 -4.98 26.81
C GLU A 33 -1.12 -5.65 26.95
N ASP A 34 -0.76 -6.54 26.01
CA ASP A 34 0.55 -7.20 25.97
C ASP A 34 1.68 -6.16 25.90
N VAL A 35 1.57 -5.19 24.99
CA VAL A 35 2.55 -4.09 24.87
C VAL A 35 2.58 -3.24 26.15
N ARG A 36 1.43 -2.95 26.76
CA ARG A 36 1.39 -2.18 28.02
C ARG A 36 2.16 -2.91 29.13
N ASN A 37 1.97 -4.22 29.25
CA ASN A 37 2.66 -5.04 30.25
C ASN A 37 4.17 -5.13 30.00
N GLU A 38 4.60 -5.11 28.75
CA GLU A 38 6.02 -5.00 28.38
C GLU A 38 6.60 -3.65 28.77
N LEU A 39 5.89 -2.55 28.46
CA LEU A 39 6.35 -1.18 28.73
C LEU A 39 6.54 -0.88 30.22
N VAL A 40 5.74 -1.49 31.11
CA VAL A 40 5.88 -1.31 32.57
C VAL A 40 7.27 -1.71 33.09
N LYS A 41 7.96 -2.60 32.39
CA LYS A 41 9.26 -3.14 32.79
C LYS A 41 10.45 -2.42 32.13
N MET A 42 10.19 -1.47 31.23
CA MET A 42 11.19 -0.79 30.43
C MET A 42 11.56 0.57 31.01
N ASP A 43 12.81 0.98 30.83
CA ASP A 43 13.24 2.35 31.10
C ASP A 43 12.97 3.27 29.89
N GLU A 44 13.27 4.56 30.04
CA GLU A 44 13.04 5.55 28.99
C GLU A 44 13.79 5.24 27.69
N ALA A 45 15.04 4.77 27.79
CA ALA A 45 15.88 4.47 26.63
C ALA A 45 15.35 3.25 25.86
N ASP A 46 14.92 2.21 26.58
CA ASP A 46 14.31 1.01 26.00
C ASP A 46 12.98 1.32 25.31
N ILE A 47 12.15 2.20 25.89
CA ILE A 47 10.90 2.66 25.27
C ILE A 47 11.19 3.45 23.99
N GLU A 48 12.15 4.37 24.01
CA GLU A 48 12.55 5.14 22.82
C GLU A 48 13.03 4.22 21.70
N LYS A 49 13.89 3.25 22.05
CA LYS A 49 14.40 2.24 21.11
C LYS A 49 13.26 1.43 20.50
N LEU A 50 12.34 0.93 21.31
CA LEU A 50 11.16 0.17 20.83
C LEU A 50 10.34 0.99 19.83
N VAL A 51 10.07 2.27 20.13
CA VAL A 51 9.35 3.18 19.22
C VAL A 51 10.10 3.28 17.90
N ARG A 52 11.39 3.61 17.93
CA ARG A 52 12.23 3.73 16.71
C ARG A 52 12.24 2.45 15.89
N GLU A 53 12.35 1.30 16.53
CA GLU A 53 12.35 -0.01 15.87
C GLU A 53 11.03 -0.31 15.15
N LYS A 54 9.88 -0.08 15.80
CA LYS A 54 8.57 -0.32 15.19
C LYS A 54 8.33 0.57 13.96
N PHE A 55 8.66 1.85 14.05
CA PHE A 55 8.52 2.77 12.91
C PHE A 55 9.54 2.47 11.79
N SER A 56 10.77 2.08 12.15
CA SER A 56 11.80 1.66 11.18
C SER A 56 11.37 0.41 10.40
N PHE A 57 10.78 -0.58 11.08
CA PHE A 57 10.25 -1.78 10.45
C PHE A 57 9.15 -1.45 9.43
N LEU A 58 8.18 -0.61 9.79
CA LEU A 58 7.12 -0.17 8.88
C LEU A 58 7.72 0.53 7.64
N LYS A 59 8.66 1.46 7.84
CA LYS A 59 9.32 2.18 6.75
C LYS A 59 10.03 1.22 5.79
N LYS A 60 10.83 0.30 6.32
CA LYS A 60 11.56 -0.70 5.50
C LYS A 60 10.60 -1.55 4.68
N SER A 61 9.52 -2.04 5.30
CA SER A 61 8.53 -2.86 4.59
C SER A 61 7.88 -2.11 3.42
N LEU A 62 7.56 -0.82 3.59
CA LEU A 62 7.00 0.00 2.51
C LEU A 62 8.00 0.21 1.37
N ILE A 63 9.26 0.53 1.69
CA ILE A 63 10.33 0.71 0.69
C ILE A 63 10.54 -0.58 -0.10
N GLU A 64 10.71 -1.72 0.58
CA GLU A 64 10.93 -3.01 -0.08
C GLU A 64 9.80 -3.41 -1.04
N LYS A 65 8.55 -3.04 -0.73
CA LYS A 65 7.41 -3.29 -1.61
C LYS A 65 7.37 -2.31 -2.78
N SER A 66 7.76 -1.06 -2.56
CA SER A 66 7.92 -0.05 -3.61
C SER A 66 8.98 -0.47 -4.63
N ASP A 67 10.15 -0.86 -4.16
CA ASP A 67 11.28 -1.27 -5.00
C ASP A 67 10.89 -2.44 -5.91
N LYS A 68 10.18 -3.44 -5.36
CA LYS A 68 9.66 -4.58 -6.14
C LYS A 68 8.66 -4.18 -7.22
N MET A 69 7.83 -3.17 -6.97
CA MET A 69 6.90 -2.66 -7.99
C MET A 69 7.67 -1.97 -9.12
N GLU A 70 8.66 -1.16 -8.79
CA GLU A 70 9.54 -0.50 -9.76
C GLU A 70 10.30 -1.53 -10.60
N GLU A 71 10.97 -2.49 -9.95
CA GLU A 71 11.68 -3.58 -10.62
C GLU A 71 10.78 -4.33 -11.60
N TYR A 72 9.54 -4.62 -11.20
CA TYR A 72 8.57 -5.27 -12.08
C TYR A 72 8.25 -4.41 -13.31
N VAL A 73 7.99 -3.11 -13.14
CA VAL A 73 7.69 -2.21 -14.26
C VAL A 73 8.88 -2.13 -15.22
N ILE A 74 10.10 -2.02 -14.70
CA ILE A 74 11.33 -1.95 -15.52
C ILE A 74 11.58 -3.28 -16.25
N SER A 75 11.36 -4.41 -15.58
CA SER A 75 11.63 -5.74 -16.15
C SER A 75 10.81 -6.06 -17.41
N ASN A 76 9.69 -5.37 -17.61
CA ASN A 76 8.82 -5.51 -18.77
C ASN A 76 9.28 -4.69 -19.99
N LEU A 77 10.34 -3.89 -19.88
CA LEU A 77 10.88 -3.09 -20.99
C LEU A 77 11.29 -4.02 -22.16
N PRO A 78 10.68 -3.87 -23.35
CA PRO A 78 11.05 -4.67 -24.51
C PRO A 78 12.51 -4.41 -24.92
N LYS A 79 13.25 -5.49 -25.19
CA LYS A 79 14.60 -5.39 -25.73
C LYS A 79 14.55 -4.98 -27.20
N LYS A 80 15.35 -3.98 -27.55
CA LYS A 80 15.52 -3.57 -28.95
C LYS A 80 16.15 -4.73 -29.74
N PRO A 81 15.61 -5.09 -30.91
CA PRO A 81 16.16 -6.17 -31.71
C PRO A 81 17.54 -5.77 -32.25
N GLU A 82 18.47 -6.71 -32.23
CA GLU A 82 19.78 -6.57 -32.86
C GLU A 82 19.75 -7.16 -34.28
N LYS A 83 20.50 -6.54 -35.20
CA LYS A 83 20.65 -7.04 -36.56
C LYS A 83 21.62 -8.21 -36.54
N VAL A 84 21.18 -9.36 -37.03
CA VAL A 84 22.00 -10.58 -37.11
C VAL A 84 22.77 -10.57 -38.45
N PRO A 85 24.03 -11.07 -38.50
CA PRO A 85 24.72 -11.27 -39.76
C PRO A 85 23.88 -12.15 -40.70
N ASN A 86 23.77 -11.75 -41.98
CA ASN A 86 22.96 -12.40 -43.02
C ASN A 86 21.43 -12.27 -42.88
N GLU A 87 20.93 -11.42 -41.97
CA GLU A 87 19.50 -11.09 -41.90
C GLU A 87 19.05 -10.32 -43.15
N SER A 88 17.97 -10.78 -43.78
CA SER A 88 17.38 -10.06 -44.90
C SER A 88 16.75 -8.74 -44.44
N PHE A 89 16.69 -7.75 -45.34
CA PHE A 89 16.03 -6.47 -45.03
C PHE A 89 14.58 -6.66 -44.55
N LYS A 90 13.84 -7.58 -45.16
CA LYS A 90 12.44 -7.88 -44.81
C LYS A 90 12.29 -8.46 -43.40
N GLU A 91 13.21 -9.32 -42.97
CA GLU A 91 13.21 -9.87 -41.60
C GLU A 91 13.56 -8.79 -40.56
N SER A 92 14.54 -7.95 -40.88
CA SER A 92 14.94 -6.83 -40.01
C SER A 92 13.80 -5.83 -39.81
N VAL A 93 13.07 -5.49 -40.89
CA VAL A 93 11.88 -4.62 -40.82
C VAL A 93 10.79 -5.24 -39.94
N LYS A 94 10.45 -6.52 -40.15
CA LYS A 94 9.42 -7.20 -39.34
C LYS A 94 9.77 -7.24 -37.84
N LYS A 95 11.04 -7.47 -37.50
CA LYS A 95 11.51 -7.43 -36.09
C LYS A 95 11.34 -6.04 -35.49
N ASN A 96 11.66 -5.00 -36.24
CA ASN A 96 11.51 -3.61 -35.79
C ASN A 96 10.03 -3.21 -35.63
N GLU A 97 9.15 -3.66 -36.53
CA GLU A 97 7.70 -3.45 -36.42
C GLU A 97 7.15 -4.12 -35.15
N ALA A 98 7.45 -5.41 -34.93
CA ALA A 98 7.03 -6.14 -33.73
C ALA A 98 7.60 -5.55 -32.43
N TYR A 99 8.84 -5.05 -32.46
CA TYR A 99 9.41 -4.31 -31.33
C TYR A 99 8.64 -3.01 -31.07
N THR A 100 8.31 -2.26 -32.12
CA THR A 100 7.57 -0.99 -32.01
C THR A 100 6.21 -1.21 -31.39
N GLU A 101 5.47 -2.24 -31.81
CA GLU A 101 4.19 -2.61 -31.21
C GLU A 101 4.32 -2.95 -29.72
N LYS A 102 5.29 -3.80 -29.35
CA LYS A 102 5.57 -4.14 -27.95
C LYS A 102 5.98 -2.93 -27.12
N PHE A 103 6.79 -2.06 -27.69
CA PHE A 103 7.26 -0.84 -27.01
C PHE A 103 6.12 0.17 -26.82
N ASN A 104 5.19 0.28 -27.77
CA ASN A 104 3.99 1.09 -27.59
C ASN A 104 3.06 0.51 -26.51
N ALA A 105 2.85 -0.82 -26.48
CA ALA A 105 2.12 -1.47 -25.39
C ALA A 105 2.81 -1.26 -24.03
N TYR A 106 4.14 -1.28 -23.99
CA TYR A 106 4.90 -0.97 -22.78
C TYR A 106 4.71 0.48 -22.32
N LYS A 107 4.69 1.47 -23.23
CA LYS A 107 4.39 2.87 -22.89
C LYS A 107 3.00 3.03 -22.27
N GLU A 108 2.00 2.32 -22.82
CA GLU A 108 0.66 2.30 -22.23
C GLU A 108 0.70 1.71 -20.82
N PHE A 109 1.33 0.55 -20.65
CA PHE A 109 1.52 -0.06 -19.32
C PHE A 109 2.18 0.91 -18.33
N VAL A 110 3.29 1.55 -18.70
CA VAL A 110 3.97 2.56 -17.86
C VAL A 110 3.03 3.71 -17.52
N SER A 111 2.26 4.22 -18.49
CA SER A 111 1.31 5.32 -18.25
C SER A 111 0.26 4.96 -17.21
N TRP A 112 -0.32 3.76 -17.31
CA TRP A 112 -1.25 3.24 -16.30
C TRP A 112 -0.59 3.04 -14.94
N SER A 113 0.62 2.46 -14.91
CA SER A 113 1.38 2.27 -13.68
C SER A 113 1.68 3.60 -12.97
N MET A 114 2.15 4.62 -13.69
CA MET A 114 2.45 5.92 -13.10
C MET A 114 1.21 6.60 -12.52
N ASN A 115 0.08 6.55 -13.23
CA ASN A 115 -1.18 7.09 -12.71
C ASN A 115 -1.66 6.36 -11.43
N ILE A 116 -1.47 5.03 -11.34
CA ILE A 116 -1.76 4.28 -10.11
C ILE A 116 -0.82 4.71 -8.98
N ILE A 117 0.47 4.85 -9.25
CA ILE A 117 1.48 5.29 -8.26
C ILE A 117 1.17 6.70 -7.75
N ASP A 118 0.82 7.65 -8.61
CA ASP A 118 0.46 9.01 -8.20
C ASP A 118 -0.76 9.03 -7.27
N LYS A 119 -1.78 8.23 -7.61
CA LYS A 119 -2.95 8.06 -6.74
C LYS A 119 -2.57 7.41 -5.41
N LEU A 120 -1.76 6.36 -5.43
CA LEU A 120 -1.29 5.71 -4.20
C LEU A 120 -0.52 6.70 -3.31
N ASN A 121 0.38 7.49 -3.88
CA ASN A 121 1.14 8.51 -3.15
C ASN A 121 0.21 9.50 -2.45
N LYS A 122 -0.76 10.04 -3.17
CA LYS A 122 -1.76 10.95 -2.59
C LYS A 122 -2.59 10.28 -1.50
N TRP A 123 -3.05 9.06 -1.75
CA TRP A 123 -3.84 8.32 -0.77
C TRP A 123 -3.03 7.99 0.49
N PHE A 124 -1.75 7.62 0.36
CA PHE A 124 -0.85 7.39 1.49
C PHE A 124 -0.61 8.68 2.27
N GLU A 125 -0.38 9.80 1.60
CA GLU A 125 -0.24 11.11 2.27
C GLU A 125 -1.48 11.44 3.12
N GLU A 126 -2.67 11.32 2.54
CA GLU A 126 -3.93 11.53 3.26
C GLU A 126 -4.11 10.55 4.43
N LEU A 127 -3.76 9.27 4.24
CA LEU A 127 -3.81 8.26 5.29
C LEU A 127 -2.86 8.60 6.45
N PHE A 128 -1.59 8.92 6.16
CA PHE A 128 -0.61 9.24 7.18
C PHE A 128 -0.97 10.53 7.93
N ASN A 129 -1.51 11.53 7.24
CA ASN A 129 -2.00 12.75 7.88
C ASN A 129 -3.14 12.45 8.88
N GLU A 130 -4.09 11.58 8.52
CA GLU A 130 -5.15 11.14 9.43
C GLU A 130 -4.61 10.34 10.64
N ILE A 131 -3.65 9.44 10.42
CA ILE A 131 -2.98 8.68 11.50
C ILE A 131 -2.26 9.64 12.46
N ILE A 132 -1.51 10.61 11.94
CA ILE A 132 -0.80 11.61 12.75
C ILE A 132 -1.80 12.46 13.54
N ALA A 133 -2.89 12.90 12.93
CA ALA A 133 -3.95 13.65 13.60
C ALA A 133 -4.59 12.84 14.73
N PHE A 134 -4.81 11.54 14.50
CA PHE A 134 -5.28 10.62 15.52
C PHE A 134 -4.27 10.48 16.67
N PHE A 135 -2.97 10.29 16.41
CA PHE A 135 -1.95 10.21 17.47
C PHE A 135 -1.88 11.47 18.32
N LYS A 136 -1.97 12.65 17.71
CA LYS A 136 -2.06 13.93 18.43
C LYS A 136 -3.29 13.97 19.34
N SER A 137 -4.44 13.51 18.84
CA SER A 137 -5.70 13.47 19.60
C SER A 137 -5.61 12.46 20.75
N LEU A 138 -5.07 11.27 20.50
CA LEU A 138 -4.86 10.22 21.49
C LEU A 138 -3.98 10.71 22.64
N TRP A 139 -2.85 11.36 22.33
CA TRP A 139 -1.99 11.94 23.35
C TRP A 139 -2.72 12.97 24.22
N ASN A 140 -3.52 13.84 23.60
CA ASN A 140 -4.32 14.82 24.33
C ASN A 140 -5.38 14.17 25.22
N TRP A 141 -6.08 13.13 24.75
CA TRP A 141 -7.05 12.39 25.55
C TRP A 141 -6.42 11.68 26.75
N ILE A 142 -5.24 11.08 26.55
CA ILE A 142 -4.47 10.42 27.63
C ILE A 142 -4.09 11.46 28.70
N LYS A 143 -3.50 12.60 28.31
CA LYS A 143 -3.18 13.69 29.25
C LYS A 143 -4.41 14.19 30.01
N ALA A 144 -5.55 14.30 29.31
CA ALA A 144 -6.81 14.77 29.89
C ALA A 144 -7.59 13.69 30.66
N LYS A 145 -7.07 12.45 30.76
CA LYS A 145 -7.72 11.32 31.43
C LYS A 145 -9.17 11.05 30.95
N VAL A 146 -9.40 11.18 29.64
CA VAL A 146 -10.71 10.90 29.03
C VAL A 146 -11.08 9.43 29.23
N GLN A 147 -12.29 9.15 29.72
CA GLN A 147 -12.73 7.78 30.04
C GLN A 147 -13.01 6.92 28.79
N ASP A 148 -13.33 7.53 27.65
CA ASP A 148 -13.78 6.84 26.43
C ASP A 148 -12.67 6.61 25.36
N ILE A 149 -11.40 6.57 25.75
CA ILE A 149 -10.27 6.40 24.81
C ILE A 149 -10.45 5.14 23.95
N THR A 150 -10.85 4.01 24.55
CA THR A 150 -11.07 2.75 23.82
C THR A 150 -12.11 2.88 22.72
N THR A 151 -13.22 3.57 22.98
CA THR A 151 -14.28 3.83 21.98
C THR A 151 -13.74 4.67 20.83
N ASN A 152 -12.94 5.69 21.11
CA ASN A 152 -12.35 6.55 20.08
C ASN A 152 -11.30 5.80 19.24
N VAL A 153 -10.51 4.93 19.86
CA VAL A 153 -9.57 4.04 19.15
C VAL A 153 -10.33 3.09 18.21
N ARG A 154 -11.41 2.44 18.70
CA ARG A 154 -12.25 1.57 17.86
C ARG A 154 -12.85 2.31 16.66
N LYS A 155 -13.39 3.51 16.87
CA LYS A 155 -13.91 4.36 15.78
C LYS A 155 -12.83 4.70 14.74
N PHE A 156 -11.62 4.98 15.19
CA PHE A 156 -10.48 5.24 14.31
C PHE A 156 -10.12 4.00 13.49
N VAL A 157 -10.01 2.81 14.11
CA VAL A 157 -9.75 1.55 13.39
C VAL A 157 -10.79 1.29 12.30
N VAL A 158 -12.08 1.48 12.59
CA VAL A 158 -13.17 1.37 11.60
C VAL A 158 -13.00 2.38 10.46
N THR A 159 -12.59 3.62 10.78
CA THR A 159 -12.35 4.67 9.77
C THR A 159 -11.25 4.25 8.80
N ILE A 160 -10.13 3.71 9.30
CA ILE A 160 -9.03 3.21 8.46
C ILE A 160 -9.47 2.01 7.61
N ALA A 161 -10.21 1.06 8.20
CA ALA A 161 -10.74 -0.10 7.47
C ALA A 161 -11.68 0.31 6.33
N ASN A 162 -12.52 1.33 6.55
CA ASN A 162 -13.38 1.88 5.50
C ASN A 162 -12.57 2.56 4.39
N LYS A 163 -11.54 3.33 4.74
CA LYS A 163 -10.67 4.01 3.78
C LYS A 163 -9.88 3.02 2.91
N LEU A 164 -9.42 1.91 3.51
CA LEU A 164 -8.85 0.78 2.79
C LEU A 164 -9.86 0.13 1.84
N GLY A 165 -11.10 -0.07 2.28
CA GLY A 165 -12.18 -0.60 1.44
C GLY A 165 -12.48 0.25 0.20
N GLN A 166 -12.29 1.56 0.31
CA GLN A 166 -12.51 2.51 -0.77
C GLN A 166 -11.31 2.65 -1.73
N LEU A 167 -10.14 2.13 -1.36
CA LEU A 167 -8.91 2.29 -2.13
C LEU A 167 -9.05 1.73 -3.56
N CYS A 168 -9.70 0.58 -3.72
CA CYS A 168 -9.86 -0.04 -5.04
C CYS A 168 -10.62 0.86 -6.01
N ASP A 169 -11.73 1.43 -5.55
CA ASP A 169 -12.55 2.34 -6.35
C ASP A 169 -11.83 3.66 -6.62
N TYR A 170 -10.97 4.11 -5.69
CA TYR A 170 -10.14 5.29 -5.88
C TYR A 170 -9.06 5.09 -6.97
N LEU A 171 -8.35 3.95 -6.91
CA LEU A 171 -7.29 3.62 -7.87
C LEU A 171 -7.85 3.42 -9.28
N PHE A 172 -8.93 2.66 -9.42
CA PHE A 172 -9.42 2.18 -10.72
C PHE A 172 -10.75 2.82 -11.18
N GLY A 173 -11.30 3.77 -10.43
CA GLY A 173 -12.63 4.37 -10.69
C GLY A 173 -13.79 3.46 -10.26
N LYS A 174 -14.99 4.04 -10.09
CA LYS A 174 -16.24 3.28 -9.92
C LYS A 174 -16.78 2.86 -11.29
N ASN A 175 -17.28 1.63 -11.44
CA ASN A 175 -18.14 1.32 -12.59
C ASN A 175 -19.40 2.18 -12.47
N LYS A 176 -19.72 2.92 -13.53
CA LYS A 176 -21.10 3.36 -13.78
C LYS A 176 -21.89 2.17 -14.30
#